data_AF-A0A016U7B7-F1
#
_entry.id   AF-A0A016U7B7-F1
#
_cell.length_a   1.000
_cell.length_b   1.000
_cell.length_c   1.000
_cell.angle_alpha   90.00
_cell.angle_beta   90.00
_cell.angle_gamma   90.00
#
_symmetry.space_group_name_H-M   'P 1'
#
loop_
_entity.id
_entity.type
_entity.pdbx_description
1 polymer ?
#
loop_
_entity_poly.entity_id
_entity_poly.type
_entity_poly.pdbx_seq_one_letter_code
_entity_poly.pdbx_strand_id
1 'polypeptide(L)'
;MVAFFQLLVVMSVLSVSTTHDKIRIREGGWKKFSSFEYKVYSSWEKFNFVEAEAYCRNRSAHLVSIHSDEESEFVNNLLGTSRHLVWIGLVHDDMGRLMAWTDGSPFDYVRWSYGHPVSEDSDAAAFVSVRIC
;
A
#
# COMPACT_ATOMS: atom_id res chain seq x y z
N MET A 1 -41.18 -19.17 -43.74
CA MET A 1 -40.81 -18.29 -42.61
C MET A 1 -39.91 -19.12 -41.70
N VAL A 2 -38.63 -19.23 -42.05
CA VAL A 2 -37.71 -20.21 -41.44
C VAL A 2 -36.54 -19.48 -40.79
N ALA A 3 -36.21 -19.94 -39.59
CA ALA A 3 -35.10 -19.53 -38.74
C ALA A 3 -33.76 -19.45 -39.46
N PHE A 4 -32.97 -18.40 -39.18
CA PHE A 4 -31.61 -18.26 -39.70
C PHE A 4 -30.71 -17.42 -38.76
N PHE A 5 -29.61 -18.03 -38.33
CA PHE A 5 -28.36 -17.46 -37.78
C PHE A 5 -28.43 -16.84 -36.38
N GLN A 6 -28.37 -17.65 -35.31
CA GLN A 6 -27.14 -17.95 -34.56
C GLN A 6 -26.27 -16.73 -34.20
N LEU A 7 -26.28 -16.41 -32.90
CA LEU A 7 -25.10 -16.17 -32.03
C LEU A 7 -23.83 -15.66 -32.76
N LEU A 8 -23.48 -14.38 -32.58
CA LEU A 8 -22.19 -13.70 -32.78
C LEU A 8 -22.58 -12.23 -33.06
N VAL A 9 -22.65 -11.30 -32.10
CA VAL A 9 -21.56 -10.33 -31.90
C VAL A 9 -21.66 -9.59 -30.54
N VAL A 10 -22.73 -9.73 -29.74
CA VAL A 10 -22.88 -8.89 -28.52
C VAL A 10 -22.40 -9.55 -27.20
N MET A 11 -21.59 -10.61 -27.31
CA MET A 11 -20.82 -11.19 -26.18
C MET A 11 -19.41 -10.56 -26.07
N SER A 12 -19.15 -9.42 -26.68
CA SER A 12 -17.83 -8.77 -26.67
C SER A 12 -17.53 -7.95 -25.41
N VAL A 13 -18.42 -7.92 -24.40
CA VAL A 13 -18.16 -7.25 -23.11
C VAL A 13 -17.82 -8.19 -21.95
N LEU A 14 -17.61 -9.49 -22.18
CA LEU A 14 -17.21 -10.44 -21.11
C LEU A 14 -15.72 -10.81 -21.07
N SER A 15 -14.85 -10.02 -21.70
CA SER A 15 -13.44 -9.99 -21.33
C SER A 15 -12.76 -8.73 -21.85
N VAL A 16 -13.13 -7.55 -21.34
CA VAL A 16 -12.08 -6.56 -21.07
C VAL A 16 -11.32 -7.08 -19.85
N SER A 17 -10.54 -8.15 -20.07
CA SER A 17 -9.36 -8.38 -19.25
C SER A 17 -8.46 -7.22 -19.62
N THR A 18 -8.56 -6.11 -18.89
CA THR A 18 -7.46 -5.16 -18.82
C THR A 18 -6.25 -5.97 -18.41
N THR A 19 -5.42 -6.34 -19.38
CA THR A 19 -4.00 -6.61 -19.17
C THR A 19 -3.38 -5.29 -18.74
N HIS A 20 -3.67 -4.85 -17.51
CA HIS A 20 -2.60 -4.26 -16.73
C HIS A 20 -1.69 -5.43 -16.40
N ASP A 21 -0.40 -5.28 -16.60
CA ASP A 21 0.59 -6.17 -16.00
C ASP A 21 0.11 -6.52 -14.59
N LYS A 22 -0.09 -7.81 -14.32
CA LYS A 22 -0.47 -8.25 -12.98
C LYS A 22 0.73 -7.98 -12.11
N ILE A 23 0.78 -6.78 -11.53
CA ILE A 23 1.84 -6.37 -10.63
C ILE A 23 2.01 -7.48 -9.59
N ARG A 24 3.19 -8.11 -9.56
CA ARG A 24 3.41 -9.30 -8.74
C ARG A 24 3.61 -8.90 -7.29
N ILE A 25 2.51 -8.78 -6.54
CA ILE A 25 2.54 -8.40 -5.13
C ILE A 25 2.47 -9.65 -4.26
N ARG A 26 3.43 -9.76 -3.34
CA ARG A 26 3.42 -10.72 -2.24
C ARG A 26 2.68 -10.11 -1.06
N GLU A 27 1.56 -10.72 -0.69
CA GLU A 27 0.80 -10.32 0.48
C GLU A 27 1.27 -11.09 1.72
N GLY A 28 1.56 -10.40 2.82
CA GLY A 28 1.77 -11.01 4.13
C GLY A 28 0.48 -11.50 4.79
N GLY A 29 0.54 -11.95 6.04
CA GLY A 29 -0.64 -12.16 6.88
C GLY A 29 -1.00 -10.89 7.65
N TRP A 30 -2.28 -10.68 7.95
CA TRP A 30 -2.71 -9.62 8.86
C TRP A 30 -2.13 -9.84 10.25
N LYS A 31 -1.64 -8.76 10.86
CA LYS A 31 -1.11 -8.72 12.22
C LYS A 31 -1.83 -7.65 13.01
N LYS A 32 -2.20 -7.96 14.25
CA LYS A 32 -2.92 -7.02 15.11
C LYS A 32 -1.94 -6.31 16.05
N PHE A 33 -2.09 -5.00 16.18
CA PHE A 33 -1.45 -4.21 17.23
C PHE A 33 -2.48 -3.23 17.78
N SER A 34 -2.66 -3.23 19.10
CA SER A 34 -3.73 -2.47 19.75
C SER A 34 -5.10 -2.80 19.12
N SER A 35 -5.86 -1.79 18.68
CA SER A 35 -7.15 -1.92 17.99
C SER A 35 -7.05 -2.07 16.47
N PHE A 36 -5.85 -2.00 15.88
CA PHE A 36 -5.65 -1.93 14.43
C PHE A 36 -5.07 -3.22 13.85
N GLU A 37 -5.33 -3.44 12.56
CA GLU A 37 -4.77 -4.55 11.79
C GLU A 37 -3.81 -4.02 10.71
N TYR A 38 -2.66 -4.67 10.59
CA TYR A 38 -1.56 -4.28 9.72
C TYR A 38 -1.21 -5.41 8.77
N LYS A 39 -0.85 -5.06 7.54
CA LYS A 39 -0.40 -6.03 6.54
C LYS A 39 0.69 -5.43 5.67
N VAL A 40 1.75 -6.19 5.49
CA VAL A 40 2.86 -5.82 4.61
C VAL A 40 2.62 -6.39 3.23
N TYR A 41 2.84 -5.54 2.24
CA TYR A 41 2.86 -5.89 0.84
C TYR A 41 4.27 -5.66 0.30
N SER A 42 4.76 -6.61 -0.48
CA SER A 42 6.06 -6.49 -1.15
C SER A 42 5.87 -6.70 -2.63
N SER A 43 6.46 -5.83 -3.44
CA SER A 43 6.39 -5.91 -4.90
C SER A 43 7.78 -6.01 -5.49
N TRP A 44 7.88 -6.70 -6.62
CA TRP A 44 9.08 -6.72 -7.47
C TRP A 44 9.13 -5.51 -8.41
N GLU A 45 8.02 -4.78 -8.50
CA GLU A 45 7.87 -3.56 -9.26
C GLU A 45 7.81 -2.37 -8.29
N LYS A 46 8.38 -1.23 -8.70
CA LYS A 46 8.35 0.00 -7.92
C LYS A 46 6.95 0.60 -7.97
N PHE A 47 6.33 0.74 -6.81
CA PHE A 47 5.11 1.53 -6.63
C PHE A 47 5.50 2.98 -6.37
N ASN A 48 4.75 3.93 -6.92
CA ASN A 48 4.72 5.28 -6.36
C ASN A 48 3.72 5.36 -5.19
N PHE A 49 3.80 6.44 -4.41
CA PHE A 49 2.95 6.67 -3.25
C PHE A 49 1.45 6.55 -3.56
N VAL A 50 1.00 7.14 -4.68
CA VAL A 50 -0.41 7.19 -5.07
C VAL A 50 -0.93 5.79 -5.40
N GLU A 51 -0.13 4.98 -6.10
CA GLU A 51 -0.46 3.59 -6.41
C GLU A 51 -0.54 2.73 -5.14
N ALA A 52 0.38 2.91 -4.20
CA ALA A 52 0.40 2.16 -2.95
C ALA A 52 -0.82 2.48 -2.08
N GLU A 53 -1.20 3.76 -1.97
CA GLU A 53 -2.41 4.19 -1.28
C GLU A 53 -3.67 3.69 -1.98
N ALA A 54 -3.76 3.81 -3.30
CA ALA A 54 -4.90 3.30 -4.07
C ALA A 54 -5.08 1.79 -3.88
N TYR A 55 -3.98 1.03 -3.85
CA TYR A 55 -3.99 -0.41 -3.60
C TYR A 55 -4.52 -0.76 -2.20
N CYS A 56 -4.13 -0.01 -1.18
CA CYS A 56 -4.63 -0.18 0.20
C CYS A 56 -6.12 0.19 0.29
N ARG A 57 -6.52 1.32 -0.31
CA ARG A 57 -7.91 1.80 -0.31
C ARG A 57 -8.87 0.82 -0.97
N ASN A 58 -8.45 0.19 -2.07
CA ASN A 58 -9.24 -0.86 -2.72
C ASN A 58 -9.47 -2.09 -1.83
N ARG A 59 -8.76 -2.21 -0.70
CA ARG A 59 -8.89 -3.27 0.30
C ARG A 59 -9.47 -2.75 1.62
N SER A 60 -10.14 -1.60 1.60
CA SER A 60 -10.72 -0.97 2.79
C SER A 60 -9.68 -0.73 3.90
N ALA A 61 -8.47 -0.35 3.49
CA ALA A 61 -7.34 0.00 4.35
C ALA A 61 -6.68 1.28 3.82
N HIS A 62 -5.72 1.83 4.57
CA HIS A 62 -4.90 2.96 4.16
C HIS A 62 -3.42 2.60 4.31
N LEU A 63 -2.51 3.37 3.70
CA LEU A 63 -1.11 3.28 4.09
C LEU A 63 -0.96 3.61 5.58
N VAL A 64 0.01 2.95 6.24
CA VAL A 64 0.18 3.02 7.69
C VAL A 64 0.42 4.46 8.18
N SER A 65 -0.37 4.87 9.17
CA SER A 65 -0.12 6.00 10.05
C SER A 65 0.63 5.53 11.30
N ILE A 66 1.39 6.42 11.94
CA ILE A 66 2.16 6.08 13.13
C ILE A 66 1.91 7.14 14.20
N HIS A 67 1.46 6.70 15.36
CA HIS A 67 0.99 7.53 16.47
C HIS A 67 1.72 7.25 17.81
N SER A 68 2.58 6.24 17.87
CA SER A 68 3.41 5.99 19.06
C SER A 68 4.75 5.35 18.76
N ASP A 69 5.62 5.41 19.78
CA ASP A 69 6.93 4.78 19.78
C ASP A 69 6.83 3.26 19.63
N GLU A 70 5.85 2.65 20.32
CA GLU A 70 5.55 1.22 20.30
C GLU A 70 4.96 0.77 18.96
N GLU A 71 4.09 1.58 18.35
CA GLU A 71 3.56 1.31 17.01
C GLU A 71 4.66 1.35 15.97
N SER A 72 5.52 2.36 16.03
CA SER A 72 6.69 2.46 15.14
C SER A 72 7.64 1.27 15.31
N GLU A 73 7.88 0.80 16.53
CA GLU A 73 8.66 -0.41 16.78
C GLU A 73 7.96 -1.66 16.23
N PHE A 74 6.64 -1.79 16.44
CA PHE A 74 5.84 -2.88 15.89
C PHE A 74 5.91 -2.93 14.36
N VAL A 75 5.76 -1.80 13.67
CA VAL A 75 5.86 -1.70 12.20
C VAL A 75 7.26 -2.06 11.73
N ASN A 76 8.32 -1.58 12.40
CA ASN A 76 9.70 -1.96 12.08
C ASN A 76 9.92 -3.48 12.23
N ASN A 77 9.45 -4.08 13.32
CA ASN A 77 9.54 -5.52 13.53
C ASN A 77 8.75 -6.32 12.48
N LEU A 78 7.63 -5.78 12.01
CA LEU A 78 6.80 -6.39 10.97
C LEU A 78 7.50 -6.44 9.61
N LEU A 79 8.33 -5.43 9.30
CA LEU A 79 9.16 -5.38 8.09
C LEU A 79 10.37 -6.34 8.15
N GLY A 80 10.79 -6.71 9.37
CA GLY A 80 11.89 -7.63 9.63
C GLY A 80 13.25 -7.04 9.25
N THR A 81 14.21 -7.91 8.91
CA THR A 81 15.57 -7.49 8.50
C THR A 81 15.65 -6.96 7.07
N SER A 82 14.53 -7.01 6.34
CA SER A 82 14.40 -6.54 4.97
C SER A 82 14.45 -5.01 4.96
N ARG A 83 15.60 -4.43 4.66
CA ARG A 83 15.83 -2.96 4.51
C ARG A 83 15.17 -2.40 3.25
N HIS A 84 13.95 -2.82 2.93
CA HIS A 84 13.21 -2.29 1.79
C HIS A 84 12.71 -0.89 2.11
N LEU A 85 12.77 0.00 1.12
CA LEU A 85 12.05 1.26 1.19
C LEU A 85 10.55 0.96 1.26
N VAL A 86 9.88 1.58 2.24
CA VAL A 86 8.47 1.30 2.55
C VAL A 86 7.63 2.56 2.41
N TRP A 87 6.51 2.49 1.68
CA TRP A 87 5.52 3.56 1.72
C TRP A 87 4.71 3.51 3.01
N ILE A 88 4.61 4.68 3.64
CA ILE A 88 3.73 4.98 4.78
C ILE A 88 2.77 6.10 4.37
N GLY A 89 1.68 6.31 5.10
CA GLY A 89 0.60 7.24 4.71
C GLY A 89 0.92 8.72 4.94
N LEU A 90 2.19 9.10 5.11
CA LEU A 90 2.57 10.46 5.49
C LEU A 90 2.62 11.39 4.28
N VAL A 91 1.76 12.41 4.27
CA VAL A 91 1.66 13.42 3.22
C VAL A 91 2.47 14.66 3.60
N HIS A 92 3.16 15.23 2.60
CA HIS A 92 3.98 16.43 2.73
C HIS A 92 3.43 17.55 1.84
N ASP A 93 3.71 18.81 2.19
CA ASP A 93 3.45 19.95 1.34
C ASP A 93 4.51 20.17 0.26
N ASP A 94 4.29 21.16 -0.60
CA ASP A 94 5.24 21.55 -1.66
C ASP A 94 6.62 21.98 -1.14
N MET A 95 6.72 22.29 0.16
CA MET A 95 7.97 22.64 0.86
C MET A 95 8.57 21.46 1.64
N GLY A 96 7.98 20.26 1.53
CA GLY A 96 8.43 19.06 2.22
C GLY A 96 8.07 19.01 3.71
N ARG A 97 7.13 19.84 4.18
CA ARG A 97 6.67 19.81 5.58
C ARG A 97 5.57 18.78 5.75
N LEU A 98 5.66 18.02 6.85
CA LEU A 98 4.65 17.03 7.24
C LEU A 98 3.29 17.72 7.43
N MET A 99 2.25 17.22 6.76
CA MET A 99 0.93 17.84 6.78
C MET A 99 -0.16 16.96 7.40
N ALA A 100 -0.24 15.69 6.99
CA ALA A 100 -1.35 14.81 7.37
C ALA A 100 -1.04 13.34 7.06
N TRP A 101 -1.84 12.45 7.63
CA TRP A 101 -1.90 11.04 7.26
C TRP A 101 -3.03 10.78 6.25
N THR A 102 -2.85 9.82 5.33
CA THR A 102 -3.84 9.49 4.29
C THR A 102 -5.14 8.87 4.84
N ASP A 103 -5.09 8.30 6.04
CA ASP A 103 -6.24 7.75 6.76
C ASP A 103 -7.07 8.82 7.51
N GLY A 104 -6.60 10.08 7.52
CA GLY A 104 -7.25 11.19 8.21
C GLY A 104 -7.01 11.23 9.73
N SER A 105 -6.13 10.37 10.25
CA SER A 105 -5.72 10.39 11.65
C SER A 105 -4.96 11.68 12.02
N PRO A 106 -5.01 12.10 13.29
CA PRO A 106 -4.32 13.31 13.73
C PRO A 106 -2.81 13.18 13.54
N PHE A 107 -2.18 14.28 13.14
CA PHE A 107 -0.72 14.37 13.11
C PHE A 107 -0.20 14.71 14.52
N ASP A 108 -0.14 13.70 15.39
CA ASP A 108 0.16 13.82 16.83
C ASP A 108 1.51 13.18 17.24
N TYR A 109 2.19 12.54 16.30
CA TYR A 109 3.44 11.84 16.54
C TYR A 109 4.48 12.14 15.47
N VAL A 110 5.67 12.57 15.92
CA VAL A 110 6.82 12.85 15.07
C VAL A 110 8.05 12.21 15.69
N ARG A 111 8.49 11.07 15.13
CA ARG A 111 9.76 10.47 15.52
C ARG A 111 10.88 11.04 14.66
N TRP A 112 11.69 11.92 15.24
CA TRP A 112 12.89 12.44 14.59
C TRP A 112 13.97 11.36 14.52
N SER A 113 14.00 10.59 13.42
CA SER A 113 15.14 9.72 13.11
C SER A 113 16.21 10.53 12.39
N TYR A 114 17.15 11.09 13.14
CA TYR A 114 18.36 11.68 12.57
C TYR A 114 19.24 10.56 12.01
N GLY A 115 19.36 10.51 10.69
CA GLY A 115 20.48 9.85 10.01
C GLY A 115 20.34 8.34 9.81
N HIS A 116 19.67 7.93 8.73
CA HIS A 116 20.11 6.75 8.00
C HIS A 116 20.00 7.01 6.49
N PRO A 117 21.13 7.05 5.75
CA PRO A 117 21.07 7.00 4.29
C PRO A 117 20.60 5.61 3.90
N VAL A 118 19.45 5.54 3.22
CA VAL A 118 18.98 4.27 2.66
C VAL A 118 19.77 4.04 1.37
N SER A 119 20.57 2.97 1.35
CA SER A 119 21.28 2.53 0.14
C SER A 119 20.27 2.20 -0.96
N GLU A 120 20.45 2.79 -2.15
CA GLU A 120 19.51 2.71 -3.29
C GLU A 120 19.41 1.33 -3.96
N ASP A 121 20.11 0.31 -3.47
CA ASP A 121 20.29 -0.98 -4.16
C ASP A 121 19.26 -2.06 -3.81
N SER A 122 18.02 -1.70 -3.46
CA SER A 122 16.93 -2.68 -3.35
C SER A 122 15.90 -2.50 -4.45
N ASP A 123 15.92 -3.38 -5.45
CA ASP A 123 14.92 -3.47 -6.52
C ASP A 123 13.50 -3.83 -6.03
N ALA A 124 13.31 -4.02 -4.72
CA ALA A 124 12.02 -4.32 -4.12
C ALA A 124 11.48 -3.13 -3.33
N ALA A 125 10.26 -2.70 -3.69
CA ALA A 125 9.48 -1.72 -2.93
C ALA A 125 8.47 -2.45 -2.04
N ALA A 126 8.37 -2.04 -0.78
CA ALA A 126 7.34 -2.54 0.14
C ALA A 126 6.41 -1.40 0.57
N PHE A 127 5.26 -1.74 1.13
CA PHE A 127 4.37 -0.80 1.79
C PHE A 127 3.58 -1.53 2.88
N VAL A 128 3.22 -0.81 3.94
CA VAL A 128 2.40 -1.35 5.03
C VAL A 128 1.03 -0.70 4.96
N SER A 129 -0.02 -1.53 4.92
CA SER A 129 -1.38 -1.06 5.11
C SER A 129 -1.77 -1.13 6.57
N VAL A 130 -2.41 -0.09 7.09
CA VAL A 130 -3.17 -0.13 8.34
C VAL A 130 -4.66 -0.12 8.01
N ARG A 131 -5.41 -0.94 8.74
CA ARG A 131 -6.86 -0.92 8.71
C ARG A 131 -7.39 -0.56 10.08
N ILE A 132 -8.27 0.43 10.08
CA ILE A 132 -9.13 0.77 11.20
C ILE A 132 -10.37 -0.12 11.07
N CYS A 133 -10.48 -1.11 11.95
CA CYS A 133 -11.69 -1.92 12.13
C CYS A 133 -12.34 -1.53 13.46
#